data_AF-A0A316DTN3-F1
#
_entry.id   AF-A0A316DTN3-F1
#
_cell.length_a   1.000
_cell.length_b   1.000
_cell.length_c   1.000
_cell.angle_alpha   90.00
_cell.angle_beta   90.00
_cell.angle_gamma   90.00
#
_symmetry.space_group_name_H-M   'P 1'
#
loop_
_entity.id
_entity.type
_entity.pdbx_description
1 polymer ?
#
loop_
_entity_poly.entity_id
_entity_poly.type
_entity_poly.pdbx_seq_one_letter_code
_entity_poly.pdbx_strand_id
1 'polypeptide(L)'
;MRTYLKIVGMFFCVMSVRVASAQDVNLKITDNINKTTKHEVATERISASNVVSEEAKVHYEAGKSVTLLPGFSAKSGSTFRANIAKIASSSRIAGAETSDKVSMYAYPNPFESAVEIEYYVPKAGKISLSITNIMGLNIATLVDNQEVSEGNHTVKYSGEGINSGTYLYTLKTETGAVSKKLSKK
;
A
#
# COMPACT_ATOMS: atom_id res chain seq x y z
N MET A 1 9.92 -70.06 -15.26
CA MET A 1 10.11 -69.41 -13.93
C MET A 1 10.69 -68.02 -14.19
N ARG A 2 9.84 -66.98 -14.17
CA ARG A 2 9.74 -65.98 -13.09
C ARG A 2 11.04 -65.15 -12.93
N THR A 3 11.09 -63.96 -13.54
CA THR A 3 11.03 -62.61 -12.91
C THR A 3 12.42 -62.15 -12.38
N TYR A 4 12.94 -60.91 -12.47
CA TYR A 4 12.41 -59.54 -12.59
C TYR A 4 13.35 -58.63 -13.41
N LEU A 5 12.74 -57.71 -14.15
CA LEU A 5 13.31 -56.59 -14.90
C LEU A 5 13.71 -55.45 -13.93
N LYS A 6 14.96 -54.96 -14.02
CA LYS A 6 15.39 -53.71 -13.38
C LYS A 6 14.63 -52.54 -14.03
N ILE A 7 13.62 -52.01 -13.35
CA ILE A 7 13.01 -50.73 -13.70
C ILE A 7 13.86 -49.65 -13.03
N VAL A 8 14.63 -48.94 -13.85
CA VAL A 8 15.21 -47.64 -13.52
C VAL A 8 14.03 -46.69 -13.32
N GLY A 9 13.68 -46.44 -12.07
CA GLY A 9 12.63 -45.50 -11.67
C GLY A 9 13.07 -44.08 -11.95
N MET A 10 12.71 -43.61 -13.14
CA MET A 10 12.65 -42.20 -13.52
C MET A 10 11.72 -41.47 -12.55
N PHE A 11 12.28 -40.91 -11.48
CA PHE A 11 11.56 -40.00 -10.60
C PHE A 11 11.40 -38.67 -11.35
N PHE A 12 10.32 -38.59 -12.12
CA PHE A 12 9.67 -37.33 -12.45
C PHE A 12 9.35 -36.63 -11.12
N CYS A 13 10.19 -35.67 -10.73
CA CYS A 13 9.81 -34.71 -9.69
C CYS A 13 8.71 -33.84 -10.28
N VAL A 14 7.46 -34.17 -9.93
CA VAL A 14 6.27 -33.44 -10.31
C VAL A 14 6.44 -32.00 -9.84
N MET A 15 6.58 -31.10 -10.81
CA MET A 15 6.50 -29.65 -10.64
C MET A 15 5.14 -29.32 -10.02
N SER A 16 5.09 -29.30 -8.68
CA SER A 16 3.93 -28.79 -7.96
C SER A 16 4.08 -27.29 -7.84
N VAL A 17 3.75 -26.60 -8.93
CA VAL A 17 3.41 -25.18 -8.90
C VAL A 17 2.21 -25.04 -7.98
N ARG A 18 2.44 -24.60 -6.74
CA ARG A 18 1.36 -24.07 -5.91
C ARG A 18 1.16 -22.62 -6.30
N VAL A 19 0.30 -22.36 -7.28
CA VAL A 19 -0.44 -21.11 -7.32
C VAL A 19 -1.60 -21.29 -6.34
N ALA A 20 -1.51 -20.65 -5.17
CA ALA A 20 -2.59 -20.57 -4.21
C ALA A 20 -2.56 -19.19 -3.54
N SER A 21 -3.17 -18.18 -4.17
CA SER A 21 -3.58 -16.96 -3.49
C SER A 21 -4.82 -17.26 -2.65
N ALA A 22 -4.58 -17.76 -1.44
CA ALA A 22 -5.54 -17.67 -0.35
C ALA A 22 -4.93 -16.70 0.65
N GLN A 23 -5.36 -15.43 0.60
CA GLN A 23 -4.93 -14.44 1.59
C GLN A 23 -5.54 -14.85 2.94
N ASP A 24 -4.71 -15.25 3.89
CA ASP A 24 -5.18 -15.80 5.16
C ASP A 24 -6.11 -14.83 5.90
N VAL A 25 -7.17 -15.32 6.55
CA VAL A 25 -8.07 -14.45 7.32
C VAL A 25 -7.37 -13.91 8.56
N ASN A 26 -6.68 -14.80 9.27
CA ASN A 26 -5.83 -14.44 10.38
C ASN A 26 -4.49 -15.14 10.21
N LEU A 27 -3.40 -14.39 10.36
CA LEU A 27 -2.04 -14.90 10.22
C LEU A 27 -1.32 -14.84 11.56
N LYS A 28 -0.65 -15.93 11.93
CA LYS A 28 0.24 -15.98 13.10
C LYS A 28 1.68 -16.15 12.64
N ILE A 29 2.54 -15.21 13.03
CA ILE A 29 3.95 -15.17 12.62
C ILE A 29 4.83 -15.46 13.83
N THR A 30 5.59 -16.56 13.74
CA THR A 30 6.55 -16.99 14.77
C THR A 30 7.97 -17.14 14.23
N ASP A 31 8.13 -17.22 12.91
CA ASP A 31 9.43 -17.50 12.30
C ASP A 31 10.32 -16.26 12.29
N ASN A 32 11.54 -16.42 12.81
CA ASN A 32 12.57 -15.37 12.77
C ASN A 32 12.95 -15.05 11.32
N ILE A 33 13.10 -13.77 11.01
CA ILE A 33 13.30 -13.28 9.65
C ILE A 33 14.77 -12.88 9.51
N ASN A 34 15.56 -13.74 8.86
CA ASN A 34 17.02 -13.68 8.86
C ASN A 34 17.68 -13.30 7.53
N LYS A 35 16.94 -12.99 6.45
CA LYS A 35 17.42 -12.22 5.27
C LYS A 35 16.33 -11.89 4.24
N THR A 36 16.34 -10.62 3.82
CA THR A 36 15.58 -9.87 2.79
C THR A 36 14.05 -9.80 2.92
N THR A 37 13.50 -8.76 2.27
CA THR A 37 12.14 -8.23 2.38
C THR A 37 11.05 -9.29 2.46
N LYS A 38 10.28 -9.29 3.54
CA LYS A 38 9.13 -10.17 3.76
C LYS A 38 7.84 -9.35 3.77
N HIS A 39 6.86 -9.72 2.95
CA HIS A 39 5.52 -9.11 2.94
C HIS A 39 4.51 -10.17 3.34
N GLU A 40 3.80 -9.94 4.43
CA GLU A 40 2.81 -10.84 4.99
C GLU A 40 1.46 -10.16 5.04
N VAL A 41 0.41 -10.85 4.60
CA VAL A 41 -0.90 -10.23 4.42
C VAL A 41 -2.02 -11.09 4.99
N ALA A 42 -2.91 -10.47 5.77
CA ALA A 42 -4.11 -11.12 6.31
C ALA A 42 -5.38 -10.26 6.13
N THR A 43 -6.50 -10.88 5.75
CA THR A 43 -7.76 -10.14 5.50
C THR A 43 -8.42 -9.60 6.78
N GLU A 44 -8.04 -10.09 7.96
CA GLU A 44 -8.48 -9.52 9.24
C GLU A 44 -7.31 -9.21 10.17
N ARG A 45 -6.60 -10.21 10.68
CA ARG A 45 -5.63 -9.99 11.76
C ARG A 45 -4.27 -10.62 11.50
N ILE A 46 -3.21 -9.93 11.89
CA ILE A 46 -1.86 -10.50 12.01
C ILE A 46 -1.47 -10.50 13.49
N SER A 47 -0.97 -11.63 13.99
CA SER A 47 -0.36 -11.74 15.33
C SER A 47 1.09 -12.19 15.19
N ALA A 48 2.05 -11.36 15.57
CA ALA A 48 3.48 -11.59 15.34
C ALA A 48 4.28 -11.68 16.65
N SER A 49 5.19 -12.63 16.74
CA SER A 49 6.05 -12.90 17.92
C SER A 49 7.50 -13.21 17.55
N ASN A 50 7.90 -12.82 16.34
CA ASN A 50 9.18 -13.17 15.73
C ASN A 50 10.25 -12.07 15.89
N VAL A 51 11.50 -12.45 15.69
CA VAL A 51 12.62 -11.51 15.60
C VAL A 51 12.86 -11.11 14.13
N VAL A 52 12.97 -9.81 13.88
CA VAL A 52 13.40 -9.22 12.60
C VAL A 52 14.89 -8.89 12.73
N SER A 53 15.74 -9.61 12.00
CA SER A 53 17.19 -9.45 12.04
C SER A 53 17.67 -8.16 11.40
N GLU A 54 18.93 -7.80 11.65
CA GLU A 54 19.57 -6.60 11.11
C GLU A 54 19.45 -6.57 9.57
N GLU A 55 19.22 -5.39 9.01
CA GLU A 55 19.01 -5.15 7.56
C GLU A 55 17.74 -5.78 6.94
N ALA A 56 16.96 -6.57 7.69
CA ALA A 56 15.73 -7.15 7.18
C ALA A 56 14.61 -6.10 7.06
N LYS A 57 13.82 -6.20 5.99
CA LYS A 57 12.64 -5.36 5.76
C LYS A 57 11.39 -6.21 5.89
N VAL A 58 10.41 -5.77 6.66
CA VAL A 58 9.19 -6.52 6.91
C VAL A 58 8.00 -5.60 6.74
N HIS A 59 7.05 -6.01 5.91
CA HIS A 59 5.79 -5.32 5.71
C HIS A 59 4.64 -6.26 6.10
N TYR A 60 3.87 -5.87 7.11
CA TYR A 60 2.64 -6.55 7.51
C TYR A 60 1.44 -5.75 7.06
N GLU A 61 0.50 -6.40 6.39
CA GLU A 61 -0.71 -5.75 5.91
C GLU A 61 -1.94 -6.52 6.40
N ALA A 62 -2.80 -5.88 7.20
CA ALA A 62 -3.95 -6.53 7.81
C ALA A 62 -5.25 -5.76 7.54
N GLY A 63 -6.38 -6.47 7.44
CA GLY A 63 -7.69 -5.84 7.24
C GLY A 63 -8.25 -5.08 8.44
N LYS A 64 -7.93 -5.54 9.66
CA LYS A 64 -8.49 -5.02 10.93
C LYS A 64 -7.40 -4.68 11.94
N SER A 65 -6.43 -5.55 12.18
CA SER A 65 -5.39 -5.31 13.20
C SER A 65 -4.09 -6.07 12.97
N VAL A 66 -2.96 -5.46 13.34
CA VAL A 66 -1.67 -6.13 13.54
C VAL A 66 -1.35 -6.08 15.04
N THR A 67 -1.16 -7.22 15.67
CA THR A 67 -0.84 -7.36 17.09
C THR A 67 0.57 -7.93 17.25
N LEU A 68 1.44 -7.19 17.94
CA LEU A 68 2.78 -7.66 18.29
C LEU A 68 2.72 -8.28 19.68
N LEU A 69 3.00 -9.58 19.75
CA LEU A 69 3.00 -10.36 20.98
C LEU A 69 4.41 -10.36 21.60
N PRO A 70 4.52 -10.64 22.91
CA PRO A 70 5.81 -10.88 23.55
C PRO A 70 6.66 -11.87 22.73
N GLY A 71 7.95 -11.54 22.55
CA GLY A 71 8.85 -12.27 21.64
C GLY A 71 9.09 -11.55 20.32
N PHE A 72 8.24 -10.57 19.95
CA PHE A 72 8.54 -9.70 18.82
C PHE A 72 9.72 -8.78 19.12
N SER A 73 10.72 -8.74 18.24
CA SER A 73 11.88 -7.86 18.37
C SER A 73 12.41 -7.44 17.00
N ALA A 74 12.49 -6.15 16.74
CA ALA A 74 13.15 -5.61 15.56
C ALA A 74 14.58 -5.18 15.93
N LYS A 75 15.60 -5.78 15.30
CA LYS A 75 17.01 -5.44 15.57
C LYS A 75 17.38 -4.10 14.94
N SER A 76 18.41 -3.45 15.48
CA SER A 76 18.92 -2.18 14.94
C SER A 76 19.30 -2.35 13.47
N GLY A 77 18.95 -1.38 12.62
CA GLY A 77 19.17 -1.47 11.18
C GLY A 77 18.10 -2.27 10.41
N SER A 78 17.10 -2.86 11.06
CA SER A 78 15.94 -3.45 10.39
C SER A 78 14.86 -2.39 10.05
N THR A 79 13.97 -2.72 9.10
CA THR A 79 12.76 -1.93 8.81
C THR A 79 11.53 -2.77 9.07
N PHE A 80 10.66 -2.31 9.96
CA PHE A 80 9.33 -2.89 10.19
C PHE A 80 8.25 -1.89 9.79
N ARG A 81 7.30 -2.32 8.96
CA ARG A 81 6.13 -1.54 8.54
C ARG A 81 4.87 -2.37 8.76
N ALA A 82 3.84 -1.76 9.36
CA ALA A 82 2.52 -2.34 9.49
C ALA A 82 1.49 -1.41 8.84
N ASN A 83 0.64 -1.94 7.98
CA ASN A 83 -0.43 -1.22 7.31
C ASN A 83 -1.78 -1.88 7.63
N ILE A 84 -2.78 -1.07 7.94
CA ILE A 84 -4.17 -1.50 8.06
C ILE A 84 -4.93 -0.96 6.86
N ALA A 85 -5.25 -1.85 5.92
CA ALA A 85 -5.98 -1.51 4.71
C ALA A 85 -7.23 -2.38 4.64
N LYS A 86 -8.37 -1.85 4.18
CA LYS A 86 -9.58 -2.66 3.98
C LYS A 86 -9.30 -3.73 2.91
N ILE A 87 -9.00 -4.95 3.34
CA ILE A 87 -8.85 -6.11 2.46
C ILE A 87 -10.23 -6.77 2.37
N ALA A 88 -10.89 -6.64 1.23
CA ALA A 88 -12.21 -7.22 1.03
C ALA A 88 -12.14 -8.75 1.13
N SER A 89 -12.72 -9.33 2.18
CA SER A 89 -12.99 -10.76 2.26
C SER A 89 -14.00 -11.10 1.15
N SER A 90 -13.52 -11.74 0.09
CA SER A 90 -14.18 -12.06 -1.18
C SER A 90 -15.72 -12.01 -1.23
N SER A 91 -16.27 -11.13 -2.06
CA SER A 91 -17.46 -11.49 -2.84
C SER A 91 -16.98 -11.90 -4.24
N ARG A 92 -17.17 -13.17 -4.59
CA ARG A 92 -16.80 -13.70 -5.91
C ARG A 92 -17.84 -13.27 -6.93
N ILE A 93 -17.47 -12.38 -7.85
CA ILE A 93 -17.78 -12.53 -9.28
C ILE A 93 -16.50 -12.22 -10.05
N ALA A 94 -16.15 -13.15 -10.95
CA ALA A 94 -15.02 -13.03 -11.86
C ALA A 94 -15.28 -11.89 -12.87
N GLY A 95 -14.41 -10.90 -12.83
CA GLY A 95 -14.27 -9.80 -13.76
C GLY A 95 -13.08 -8.97 -13.28
N ALA A 96 -12.14 -8.66 -14.16
CA ALA A 96 -10.95 -7.91 -13.80
C ALA A 96 -11.31 -6.50 -13.29
N GLU A 97 -11.37 -6.32 -11.98
CA GLU A 97 -11.44 -4.98 -11.35
C GLU A 97 -10.21 -4.79 -10.47
N THR A 98 -9.04 -4.80 -11.11
CA THR A 98 -7.82 -4.33 -10.48
C THR A 98 -7.48 -2.97 -11.08
N SER A 99 -7.54 -1.94 -10.24
CA SER A 99 -6.85 -0.65 -10.40
C SER A 99 -7.57 0.52 -11.08
N ASP A 100 -8.85 0.80 -10.78
CA ASP A 100 -9.47 2.11 -11.09
C ASP A 100 -9.37 3.13 -9.93
N LYS A 101 -8.55 2.86 -8.93
CA LYS A 101 -8.49 3.68 -7.71
C LYS A 101 -7.42 4.76 -7.79
N VAL A 102 -7.86 6.01 -7.88
CA VAL A 102 -7.02 7.20 -7.69
C VAL A 102 -6.40 7.17 -6.29
N SER A 103 -5.09 7.40 -6.21
CA SER A 103 -4.37 7.52 -4.94
C SER A 103 -3.52 8.78 -4.92
N MET A 104 -3.32 9.37 -3.74
CA MET A 104 -2.51 10.58 -3.61
C MET A 104 -1.90 10.70 -2.22
N TYR A 105 -0.77 11.38 -2.11
CA TYR A 105 -0.07 11.68 -0.88
C TYR A 105 0.71 13.00 -1.00
N ALA A 106 0.95 13.63 0.13
CA ALA A 106 1.66 14.91 0.20
C ALA A 106 2.86 14.76 1.13
N TYR A 107 4.04 15.21 0.70
CA TYR A 107 5.25 15.22 1.52
C TYR A 107 6.09 16.49 1.31
N PRO A 108 6.70 17.02 2.38
CA PRO A 108 6.42 16.70 3.78
C PRO A 108 4.99 17.08 4.18
N ASN A 109 4.40 16.40 5.16
CA ASN A 109 3.12 16.79 5.75
C ASN A 109 3.13 16.40 7.25
N PRO A 110 3.25 17.37 8.18
CA PRO A 110 3.14 18.82 7.98
C PRO A 110 4.30 19.45 7.18
N PHE A 111 4.03 20.55 6.46
CA PHE A 111 5.04 21.30 5.70
C PHE A 111 5.27 22.73 6.23
N GLU A 112 6.45 23.29 5.96
CA GLU A 112 6.83 24.66 6.37
C GLU A 112 6.55 25.68 5.25
N SER A 113 7.29 25.59 4.14
CA SER A 113 7.22 26.52 3.01
C SER A 113 6.62 25.89 1.75
N ALA A 114 6.98 24.63 1.46
CA ALA A 114 6.53 23.93 0.27
C ALA A 114 6.19 22.48 0.55
N VAL A 115 5.32 21.93 -0.28
CA VAL A 115 4.89 20.53 -0.27
C VAL A 115 4.85 19.98 -1.69
N GLU A 116 5.23 18.73 -1.85
CA GLU A 116 5.05 17.96 -3.09
C GLU A 116 3.85 17.05 -2.92
N ILE A 117 2.92 17.11 -3.87
CA ILE A 117 1.73 16.27 -3.92
C ILE A 117 1.92 15.30 -5.07
N GLU A 118 2.01 14.02 -4.72
CA GLU A 118 2.04 12.92 -5.68
C GLU A 118 0.67 12.28 -5.80
N TYR A 119 0.27 11.97 -7.02
CA TYR A 119 -0.99 11.29 -7.32
C TYR A 119 -0.87 10.32 -8.47
N TYR A 120 -1.61 9.22 -8.37
CA TYR A 120 -1.74 8.20 -9.40
C TYR A 120 -3.09 8.33 -10.10
N VAL A 121 -3.05 8.37 -11.42
CA VAL A 121 -4.22 8.36 -12.28
C VAL A 121 -4.31 7.00 -12.99
N PRO A 122 -5.36 6.20 -12.73
CA PRO A 122 -5.49 4.84 -13.27
C PRO A 122 -5.84 4.79 -14.76
N LYS A 123 -6.36 5.90 -15.31
CA LYS A 123 -6.71 6.01 -16.73
C LYS A 123 -6.55 7.46 -17.17
N ALA A 124 -5.96 7.67 -18.34
CA ALA A 124 -5.79 9.00 -18.91
C ALA A 124 -7.12 9.75 -18.97
N GLY A 125 -7.11 11.04 -18.62
CA GLY A 125 -8.32 11.86 -18.55
C GLY A 125 -8.07 13.23 -17.93
N LYS A 126 -9.14 14.01 -17.77
CA LYS A 126 -9.07 15.35 -17.18
C LYS A 126 -9.06 15.29 -15.66
N ILE A 127 -8.17 16.08 -15.06
CA ILE A 127 -8.07 16.20 -13.61
C ILE A 127 -8.03 17.66 -13.15
N SER A 128 -8.54 17.90 -11.94
CA SER A 128 -8.36 19.16 -11.22
C SER A 128 -7.85 18.87 -9.81
N LEU A 129 -6.79 19.56 -9.40
CA LEU A 129 -6.21 19.46 -8.07
C LEU A 129 -6.29 20.82 -7.38
N SER A 130 -6.99 20.90 -6.25
CA SER A 130 -7.13 22.14 -5.48
C SER A 130 -6.85 21.94 -4.00
N ILE A 131 -6.53 23.04 -3.32
CA ILE A 131 -6.35 23.14 -1.87
C ILE A 131 -7.42 24.08 -1.33
N THR A 132 -8.15 23.63 -0.31
CA THR A 132 -9.18 24.40 0.40
C THR A 132 -8.90 24.46 1.90
N ASN A 133 -9.43 25.46 2.58
CA ASN A 133 -9.43 25.48 4.05
C ASN A 133 -10.62 24.66 4.62
N ILE A 134 -10.70 24.52 5.94
CA ILE A 134 -11.79 23.79 6.62
C ILE A 134 -13.18 24.39 6.40
N MET A 135 -13.27 25.67 6.01
CA MET A 135 -14.53 26.33 5.68
C MET A 135 -14.93 26.12 4.21
N GLY A 136 -14.14 25.38 3.43
CA GLY A 136 -14.37 25.13 2.01
C GLY A 136 -13.92 26.25 1.08
N LEU A 137 -13.27 27.30 1.60
CA LEU A 137 -12.72 28.36 0.77
C LEU A 137 -11.55 27.82 -0.07
N ASN A 138 -11.59 28.07 -1.38
CA ASN A 138 -10.48 27.72 -2.28
C ASN A 138 -9.27 28.59 -1.98
N ILE A 139 -8.15 27.95 -1.64
CA ILE A 139 -6.88 28.60 -1.32
C ILE A 139 -5.96 28.59 -2.54
N ALA A 140 -5.92 27.48 -3.27
CA ALA A 140 -5.13 27.36 -4.47
C ALA A 140 -5.72 26.30 -5.42
N THR A 141 -5.62 26.55 -6.72
CA THR A 141 -5.85 25.54 -7.76
C THR A 141 -4.50 25.22 -8.37
N LEU A 142 -4.02 24.00 -8.18
CA LEU A 142 -2.70 23.55 -8.62
C LEU A 142 -2.72 22.99 -10.04
N VAL A 143 -3.83 22.32 -10.37
CA VAL A 143 -4.13 21.84 -11.72
C VAL A 143 -5.61 22.12 -11.97
N ASP A 144 -5.92 22.67 -13.14
CA ASP A 144 -7.29 22.98 -13.52
C ASP A 144 -7.67 22.32 -14.85
N ASN A 145 -8.50 21.29 -14.77
CA ASN A 145 -9.10 20.59 -15.90
C ASN A 145 -8.08 20.16 -16.97
N GLN A 146 -6.91 19.72 -16.52
CA GLN A 146 -5.79 19.35 -17.39
C GLN A 146 -5.89 17.88 -17.78
N GLU A 147 -5.67 17.58 -19.07
CA GLU A 147 -5.50 16.20 -19.53
C GLU A 147 -4.15 15.65 -19.08
N VAL A 148 -4.17 14.50 -18.42
CA VAL A 148 -2.97 13.78 -17.98
C VAL A 148 -3.03 12.34 -18.46
N SER A 149 -1.85 11.77 -18.72
CA SER A 149 -1.73 10.34 -19.02
C SER A 149 -2.04 9.50 -17.78
N GLU A 150 -2.34 8.22 -18.00
CA GLU A 150 -2.25 7.23 -16.94
C GLU A 150 -0.86 7.25 -16.30
N GLY A 151 -0.78 7.05 -15.00
CA GLY A 151 0.48 6.95 -14.26
C GLY A 151 0.58 7.88 -13.06
N ASN A 152 1.79 7.97 -12.52
CA ASN A 152 2.11 8.84 -11.39
C ASN A 152 2.47 10.24 -11.88
N HIS A 153 2.01 11.24 -11.15
CA HIS A 153 2.25 12.65 -11.40
C HIS A 153 2.60 13.35 -10.09
N THR A 154 3.38 14.42 -10.20
CA THR A 154 3.85 15.20 -9.05
C THR A 154 3.63 16.68 -9.30
N VAL A 155 3.06 17.37 -8.33
CA VAL A 155 2.88 18.83 -8.36
C VAL A 155 3.46 19.44 -7.09
N LYS A 156 4.26 20.49 -7.25
CA LYS A 156 4.81 21.25 -6.12
C LYS A 156 3.92 22.44 -5.81
N TYR A 157 3.71 22.71 -4.53
CA TYR A 157 2.99 23.88 -4.07
C TYR A 157 3.83 24.67 -3.06
N SER A 158 4.04 25.97 -3.35
CA SER A 158 4.54 26.92 -2.37
C SER A 158 3.37 27.40 -1.52
N GLY A 159 3.41 27.12 -0.22
CA GLY A 159 2.42 27.63 0.73
C GLY A 159 2.76 29.03 1.23
N GLU A 160 3.48 29.85 0.45
CA GLU A 160 3.66 31.26 0.78
C GLU A 160 2.31 31.98 0.87
N GLY A 161 2.15 32.85 1.88
CA GLY A 161 0.94 33.65 2.06
C GLY A 161 -0.26 32.94 2.71
N ILE A 162 -0.17 31.65 3.04
CA ILE A 162 -1.21 30.95 3.80
C ILE A 162 -0.80 30.76 5.27
N ASN A 163 -1.75 30.79 6.21
CA ASN A 163 -1.46 30.63 7.63
C ASN A 163 -1.19 29.17 8.02
N SER A 164 -0.54 28.98 9.16
CA SER A 164 -0.45 27.66 9.81
C SER A 164 -1.85 27.11 10.08
N GLY A 165 -2.06 25.81 9.89
CA GLY A 165 -3.37 25.21 10.09
C GLY A 165 -3.64 23.95 9.28
N THR A 166 -4.92 23.57 9.25
CA THR A 166 -5.41 22.39 8.52
C THR A 166 -6.13 22.81 7.25
N TYR A 167 -5.77 22.12 6.17
CA TYR A 167 -6.29 22.27 4.83
C TYR A 167 -6.73 20.91 4.29
N LEU A 168 -7.48 20.94 3.20
CA LEU A 168 -7.81 19.76 2.40
C LEU A 168 -7.26 19.97 1.00
N TYR A 169 -6.56 18.96 0.46
CA TYR A 169 -6.25 18.90 -0.96
C TYR A 169 -7.16 17.87 -1.60
N THR A 170 -7.73 18.22 -2.75
CA THR A 170 -8.76 17.44 -3.44
C THR A 170 -8.35 17.24 -4.88
N LEU A 171 -8.22 15.98 -5.28
CA LEU A 171 -8.04 15.57 -6.66
C LEU A 171 -9.39 15.12 -7.22
N LYS A 172 -9.86 15.79 -8.25
CA LYS A 172 -11.05 15.44 -9.03
C LYS A 172 -10.61 14.83 -10.35
N THR A 173 -11.25 13.74 -10.73
CA THR A 173 -11.14 13.08 -12.03
C THR A 173 -12.55 12.93 -12.61
N GLU A 174 -12.66 12.44 -13.84
CA GLU A 174 -13.95 12.14 -14.46
C GLU A 174 -14.75 11.08 -13.68
N THR A 175 -14.06 10.17 -12.99
CA THR A 175 -14.67 9.04 -12.27
C THR A 175 -14.96 9.33 -10.80
N GLY A 176 -14.46 10.44 -10.25
CA GLY A 176 -14.74 10.79 -8.86
C GLY A 176 -13.83 11.86 -8.27
N ALA A 177 -13.88 12.01 -6.95
CA ALA A 177 -13.04 12.95 -6.21
C ALA A 177 -12.49 12.28 -4.95
N VAL A 178 -11.20 12.53 -4.67
CA VAL A 178 -10.52 12.08 -3.46
C VAL A 178 -9.97 13.30 -2.73
N SER A 179 -10.25 13.42 -1.44
CA SER A 179 -9.75 14.49 -0.59
C SER A 179 -8.92 13.92 0.56
N LYS A 180 -7.84 14.62 0.94
CA LYS A 180 -7.01 14.27 2.09
C LYS A 180 -6.60 15.52 2.87
N LYS A 181 -6.26 15.30 4.15
CA LYS A 181 -5.80 16.34 5.07
C LYS A 181 -4.38 16.78 4.72
N LEU A 182 -4.17 18.09 4.66
CA LEU A 182 -2.87 18.74 4.55
C LEU A 182 -2.67 19.66 5.76
N SER A 183 -1.50 19.62 6.39
CA SER A 183 -1.18 20.42 7.56
C SER A 183 -0.01 21.36 7.26
N LYS A 184 -0.22 22.66 7.45
CA LYS A 184 0.85 23.66 7.41
C LYS A 184 1.27 23.99 8.84
N LYS A 185 2.59 24.02 9.07
CA LYS A 185 3.17 24.39 10.37
C LYS A 185 3.07 25.86 10.65
#